data_AF-X1BL70-F1
#
_entry.id   AF-X1BL70-F1
#
_cell.length_a   1.000
_cell.length_b   1.000
_cell.length_c   1.000
_cell.angle_alpha   90.00
_cell.angle_beta   90.00
_cell.angle_gamma   90.00
#
_symmetry.space_group_name_H-M   'P 1'
#
loop_
_entity.id
_entity.type
_entity.pdbx_description
1 polymer ?
#
loop_
_entity_poly.entity_id
_entity_poly.type
_entity_poly.pdbx_seq_one_letter_code
_entity_poly.pdbx_strand_id
1 'polypeptide(L)'
;MAKVKVATAWLESCAGCHMSLLDIDERILELLKYVEITSSPLTDLKHPPEEGVDVGILSGGIGNSDQEKNSKRDEKKVQNTYSTW
;
A
#
# COMPACT_ATOMS: atom_id res chain seq x y z
N MET A 1 19.71 -10.29 -2.91
CA MET A 1 19.00 -9.63 -1.79
C MET A 1 17.51 -9.95 -1.93
N ALA A 2 16.80 -10.12 -0.82
CA ALA A 2 15.34 -10.24 -0.85
C ALA A 2 14.73 -8.91 -1.32
N LYS A 3 13.64 -8.96 -2.09
CA LYS A 3 12.91 -7.76 -2.49
C LYS A 3 12.20 -7.14 -1.28
N VAL A 4 12.05 -5.82 -1.31
CA VAL A 4 11.28 -5.09 -0.28
C VAL A 4 9.79 -5.34 -0.52
N LYS A 5 9.08 -5.88 0.47
CA LYS A 5 7.63 -6.10 0.41
C LYS A 5 6.90 -4.78 0.68
N VAL A 6 6.02 -4.41 -0.25
CA VAL A 6 5.21 -3.19 -0.16
C VAL A 6 3.73 -3.54 -0.20
N ALA A 7 2.93 -2.98 0.71
CA ALA A 7 1.48 -3.02 0.64
C ALA A 7 0.91 -1.60 0.51
N THR A 8 -0.20 -1.45 -0.19
CA THR A 8 -0.88 -0.16 -0.33
C THR A 8 -2.39 -0.33 -0.14
N ALA A 9 -3.06 0.69 0.36
CA ALA A 9 -4.52 0.66 0.54
C ALA A 9 -5.17 2.03 0.28
N TRP A 10 -6.40 1.99 -0.22
CA TRP A 10 -7.29 3.16 -0.31
C TRP A 10 -8.20 3.19 0.91
N LEU A 11 -8.15 4.28 1.66
CA LEU A 11 -9.14 4.63 2.66
C LEU A 11 -10.12 5.63 2.03
N GLU A 12 -10.32 6.81 2.62
CA GLU A 12 -11.11 7.89 2.01
C GLU A 12 -10.30 8.61 0.92
N SER A 13 -10.00 7.89 -0.16
CA SER A 13 -9.12 8.34 -1.25
C SER A 13 -9.87 8.45 -2.58
N CYS A 14 -9.49 9.42 -3.41
CA CYS A 14 -9.95 9.55 -4.80
C CYS A 14 -9.14 8.71 -5.80
N ALA A 15 -8.25 7.83 -5.32
CA ALA A 15 -7.25 7.08 -6.09
C ALA A 15 -6.10 7.91 -6.72
N GLY A 16 -6.11 9.25 -6.58
CA GLY A 16 -5.09 10.12 -7.16
C GLY A 16 -3.66 9.80 -6.73
N CYS A 17 -3.43 9.42 -5.47
CA CYS A 17 -2.10 9.03 -4.99
C CYS A 17 -1.55 7.79 -5.70
N HIS A 18 -2.42 6.81 -6.00
CA HIS A 18 -2.02 5.60 -6.73
C HIS A 18 -1.87 5.85 -8.21
N MET A 19 -2.67 6.74 -8.79
CA MET A 19 -2.45 7.19 -10.16
C MET A 19 -1.11 7.91 -10.27
N SER A 20 -0.75 8.77 -9.29
CA SER A 20 0.57 9.40 -9.23
C SER A 20 1.72 8.39 -9.05
N LEU A 21 1.49 7.28 -8.35
CA LEU A 21 2.46 6.16 -8.30
C LEU A 21 2.62 5.49 -9.68
N LEU A 22 1.54 5.35 -10.44
CA LEU A 22 1.58 4.79 -11.79
C LEU A 22 2.11 5.77 -12.85
N ASP A 23 2.03 7.08 -12.57
CA ASP A 23 2.51 8.18 -13.41
C ASP A 23 4.06 8.31 -13.41
N ILE A 24 4.77 7.27 -12.94
CA ILE A 24 6.21 7.10 -13.18
C ILE A 24 6.49 6.30 -14.46
N ASP A 25 5.44 5.95 -15.20
CA ASP A 25 5.47 5.29 -16.50
C ASP A 25 6.29 3.98 -16.47
N GLU A 26 7.21 3.80 -17.42
CA GLU A 26 8.05 2.60 -17.53
C GLU A 26 8.95 2.38 -16.30
N ARG A 27 9.19 3.40 -15.48
CA ARG A 27 10.01 3.27 -14.27
C ARG A 27 9.37 2.36 -13.24
N ILE A 28 8.07 2.08 -13.34
CA ILE A 28 7.42 1.06 -12.51
C ILE A 28 8.05 -0.32 -12.71
N LEU A 29 8.48 -0.64 -13.95
CA LEU A 29 9.14 -1.90 -14.27
C LEU A 29 10.53 -2.00 -13.63
N GLU A 30 11.24 -0.88 -13.57
CA GLU A 30 12.51 -0.77 -12.85
C GLU A 30 12.31 -0.89 -11.34
N LEU A 31 11.27 -0.26 -10.78
CA LEU A 31 10.93 -0.37 -9.37
C LEU A 31 10.64 -1.81 -8.95
N LEU A 32 9.89 -2.56 -9.78
CA LEU A 32 9.53 -3.97 -9.53
C LEU A 32 10.73 -4.94 -9.50
N LYS A 33 11.93 -4.50 -9.92
CA LYS A 33 13.17 -5.26 -9.71
C LYS A 33 13.60 -5.28 -8.24
N TYR A 34 13.27 -4.22 -7.50
CA TYR A 34 13.67 -4.02 -6.11
C TYR A 34 12.54 -4.29 -5.11
N VAL A 35 11.28 -4.09 -5.52
CA VAL A 35 10.10 -4.24 -4.65
C VAL A 35 9.19 -5.37 -5.10
N GLU A 36 8.46 -5.93 -4.14
CA GLU A 36 7.34 -6.84 -4.35
C GLU A 36 6.06 -6.16 -3.85
N ILE A 37 5.16 -5.82 -4.77
CA ILE A 37 3.85 -5.27 -4.42
C ILE A 37 2.94 -6.43 -4.02
N THR A 38 2.54 -6.45 -2.76
CA THR A 38 1.67 -7.47 -2.17
C THR A 38 0.20 -7.02 -2.29
N SER A 39 -0.51 -6.82 -1.17
CA SER A 39 -1.87 -6.27 -1.14
C SER A 39 -1.85 -4.83 -1.64
N SER A 40 -2.58 -4.56 -2.72
CA SER A 40 -2.70 -3.25 -3.35
C SER A 40 -4.00 -3.18 -4.14
N PRO A 41 -4.62 -2.00 -4.33
CA PRO A 41 -5.72 -1.83 -5.29
C PRO A 41 -5.35 -2.25 -6.73
N LEU A 42 -4.06 -2.39 -7.03
CA LEU A 42 -3.53 -2.87 -8.32
C LEU A 42 -3.44 -4.40 -8.40
N THR A 43 -3.45 -5.11 -7.28
CA THR A 43 -3.35 -6.57 -7.22
C THR A 43 -4.65 -7.16 -6.70
N ASP A 44 -4.89 -8.46 -6.95
CA ASP A 44 -6.11 -9.11 -6.44
C ASP A 44 -5.98 -9.58 -4.97
N LEU A 45 -4.81 -9.33 -4.36
CA LEU A 45 -4.54 -9.66 -2.96
C LEU A 45 -5.30 -8.69 -2.05
N LYS A 46 -6.27 -9.21 -1.30
CA LYS A 46 -7.22 -8.38 -0.51
C LYS A 46 -6.62 -7.83 0.77
N HIS A 47 -5.67 -8.54 1.37
CA HIS A 47 -5.09 -8.18 2.65
C HIS A 47 -3.57 -8.36 2.63
N PRO A 48 -2.83 -7.51 3.38
CA PRO A 48 -1.40 -7.71 3.54
C PRO A 48 -1.12 -9.09 4.14
N PRO A 49 0.00 -9.73 3.76
CA PRO A 49 0.40 -11.04 4.27
C PRO A 49 0.44 -11.08 5.80
N GLU A 50 0.23 -12.27 6.39
CA GLU A 50 0.23 -12.42 7.84
C GLU A 50 1.62 -12.20 8.45
N GLU A 51 2.68 -12.56 7.72
CA GLU A 51 4.06 -12.30 8.12
C GLU A 51 4.45 -10.81 8.10
N GLY A 52 3.58 -9.95 7.55
CA GLY A 52 3.80 -8.51 7.43
C GLY A 52 4.60 -8.10 6.19
N VAL A 53 4.74 -6.78 6.02
CA VAL A 53 5.46 -6.12 4.92
C VAL A 53 6.43 -5.07 5.46
N ASP A 54 7.44 -4.73 4.68
CA ASP A 54 8.45 -3.75 5.06
C ASP A 54 7.88 -2.32 5.00
N VAL A 55 7.09 -2.02 3.97
CA VAL A 55 6.51 -0.69 3.74
C VAL A 55 5.00 -0.76 3.49
N GLY A 56 4.25 0.05 4.23
CA GLY A 56 2.81 0.25 4.04
C GLY A 56 2.50 1.67 3.62
N ILE A 57 1.76 1.84 2.51
CA ILE A 57 1.32 3.13 2.00
C ILE A 57 -0.20 3.22 2.13
N LEU A 58 -0.67 4.08 3.04
CA LEU A 58 -2.08 4.37 3.22
C LEU A 58 -2.41 5.70 2.52
N SER A 59 -3.42 5.67 1.65
CA SER A 59 -3.89 6.85 0.91
C SER A 59 -5.33 7.21 1.28
N GLY A 60 -5.67 8.50 1.34
CA GLY A 60 -7.00 9.00 1.74
C GLY A 60 -7.11 9.56 3.16
N GLY A 61 -8.18 9.27 3.86
CA GLY A 61 -8.38 9.63 5.28
C GLY A 61 -9.28 8.58 5.93
N ILE A 62 -9.71 8.80 7.16
CA ILE A 62 -10.71 7.94 7.80
C ILE A 62 -12.06 8.65 7.74
N GLY A 63 -12.90 8.23 6.79
CA GLY A 63 -14.26 8.75 6.59
C GLY A 63 -15.36 7.84 7.15
N ASN A 64 -15.03 6.58 7.49
CA ASN A 64 -15.97 5.65 8.12
C ASN A 64 -15.28 4.59 9.01
N SER A 65 -16.10 3.85 9.77
CA SER A 65 -15.62 2.82 10.70
C SER A 65 -14.90 1.65 10.03
N ASP A 66 -15.24 1.32 8.78
CA ASP A 66 -14.57 0.23 8.06
C ASP A 66 -13.16 0.65 7.64
N GLN A 67 -12.97 1.90 7.23
CA GLN A 67 -11.67 2.48 6.94
C GLN A 67 -10.80 2.56 8.21
N GLU A 68 -11.39 2.92 9.35
CA GLU A 68 -10.69 2.91 10.64
C GLU A 68 -10.21 1.48 10.99
N LYS A 69 -11.08 0.49 10.84
CA LYS A 69 -10.76 -0.92 11.07
C LYS A 69 -9.67 -1.43 10.11
N ASN A 70 -9.74 -1.05 8.85
CA ASN A 70 -8.77 -1.43 7.83
C ASN A 70 -7.40 -0.79 8.11
N SER A 71 -7.34 0.52 8.42
CA SER A 71 -6.09 1.22 8.79
C SER A 71 -5.40 0.54 9.96
N LYS A 72 -6.13 0.28 11.05
CA LYS A 72 -5.60 -0.40 12.24
C LYS A 72 -5.14 -1.83 11.98
N ARG A 73 -5.76 -2.54 11.04
CA ARG A 73 -5.33 -3.89 10.62
C ARG A 73 -4.03 -3.81 9.84
N ASP A 74 -3.96 -2.88 8.89
CA ASP A 74 -2.85 -2.79 7.94
C ASP A 74 -1.60 -2.21 8.64
N GLU A 75 -1.75 -1.24 9.56
CA GLU A 75 -0.66 -0.74 10.41
C GLU A 75 0.01 -1.82 11.25
N LYS A 76 -0.75 -2.81 11.76
CA LYS A 76 -0.18 -3.93 12.53
C LYS A 76 0.68 -4.86 11.69
N LYS A 77 0.53 -4.82 10.37
CA LYS A 77 1.20 -5.71 9.42
C LYS A 77 2.36 -5.02 8.71
N VAL A 78 2.72 -3.80 9.10
CA VAL A 78 3.71 -2.98 8.42
C VAL A 78 4.84 -2.63 9.38
N GLN A 79 6.10 -2.78 8.95
CA GLN A 79 7.25 -2.34 9.74
C GLN A 79 7.40 -0.81 9.75
N ASN A 80 7.21 -0.15 8.59
CA ASN A 80 7.20 1.30 8.45
C ASN A 80 5.96 1.78 7.65
N THR A 81 5.05 2.48 8.34
CA THR A 81 3.82 3.03 7.73
C THR A 81 4.04 4.49 7.37
N TYR A 82 3.73 4.85 6.12
CA TYR A 82 3.68 6.23 5.67
C TYR A 82 2.22 6.61 5.41
N SER A 83 1.66 7.44 6.31
CA SER A 83 0.40 8.16 6.06
C SER A 83 0.71 9.42 5.26
N THR A 84 -0.18 9.77 4.33
CA THR A 84 -0.06 11.02 3.57
C THR A 84 -0.88 12.15 4.20
N TRP A 85 -1.13 12.06 5.51
CA TRP A 85 -1.77 13.04 6.39
C TRP A 85 -1.02 13.12 7.72
#